data_AF-A0A374C5P0-F1
#
_entry.id   AF-A0A374C5P0-F1
#
_cell.length_a   1.000
_cell.length_b   1.000
_cell.length_c   1.000
_cell.angle_alpha   90.00
_cell.angle_beta   90.00
_cell.angle_gamma   90.00
#
_symmetry.space_group_name_H-M   'P 1'
#
loop_
_entity.id
_entity.type
_entity.pdbx_description
1 polymer ?
#
loop_
_entity_poly.entity_id
_entity_poly.type
_entity_poly.pdbx_seq_one_letter_code
_entity_poly.pdbx_strand_id
1 'polypeptide(L)'
;MAEAIDELLKYEKGWTENMGTYWRERMERLRTIDTGALYSSIKGHLEQGTVTTIEHTFLQYGIYVAAGVGPAHVWKKWTEAQGGEKIMRPNDGDLDFLNKQYRAEHDLDTPKKVGPAWGGRVAGGVPIGRRDWFSAKYYASVMKLNEHEADFYGETYNGLMASALTEIFKGIGAARNL
;
A
#
# COMPACT_ATOMS: atom_id res chain seq x y z
N MET A 1 -20.28 -14.48 21.85
CA MET A 1 -20.20 -13.01 22.08
C MET A 1 -18.76 -12.54 22.01
N ALA A 2 -17.90 -12.89 22.98
CA ALA A 2 -16.51 -12.42 22.98
C ALA A 2 -15.65 -13.00 21.84
N GLU A 3 -15.84 -14.28 21.50
CA GLU A 3 -15.00 -14.98 20.51
C GLU A 3 -15.14 -14.44 19.08
N ALA A 4 -16.37 -14.31 18.55
CA ALA A 4 -16.59 -13.79 17.19
C ALA A 4 -16.11 -12.33 17.04
N ILE A 5 -16.35 -11.49 18.05
CA ILE A 5 -15.85 -10.11 18.04
C ILE A 5 -14.31 -10.11 18.11
N ASP A 6 -13.70 -10.95 18.94
CA ASP A 6 -12.25 -11.11 19.01
C ASP A 6 -11.64 -11.58 17.68
N GLU A 7 -12.33 -12.45 16.94
CA GLU A 7 -11.92 -12.85 15.59
C GLU A 7 -11.95 -11.69 14.58
N LEU A 8 -13.01 -10.86 14.58
CA LEU A 8 -13.07 -9.67 13.74
C LEU A 8 -11.92 -8.70 14.07
N LEU A 9 -11.69 -8.43 15.36
CA LEU A 9 -10.62 -7.52 15.79
C LEU A 9 -9.22 -8.06 15.42
N LYS A 10 -9.02 -9.38 15.52
CA LYS A 10 -7.80 -10.05 15.04
C LYS A 10 -7.65 -9.91 13.53
N TYR A 11 -8.72 -10.06 12.77
CA TYR A 11 -8.71 -9.89 11.33
C TYR A 11 -8.35 -8.46 10.93
N GLU A 12 -9.01 -7.45 11.51
CA GLU A 12 -8.73 -6.02 11.27
C GLU A 12 -7.28 -5.67 11.59
N LYS A 13 -6.78 -6.14 12.74
CA LYS A 13 -5.38 -5.95 13.15
C LYS A 13 -4.43 -6.62 12.16
N GLY A 14 -4.68 -7.88 11.82
CA GLY A 14 -3.87 -8.63 10.88
C GLY A 14 -3.84 -7.98 9.50
N TRP A 15 -4.99 -7.51 9.00
CA TRP A 15 -5.10 -6.78 7.75
C TRP A 15 -4.28 -5.48 7.80
N THR A 16 -4.42 -4.71 8.88
CA THR A 16 -3.70 -3.43 9.08
C THR A 16 -2.18 -3.62 9.01
N GLU A 17 -1.65 -4.63 9.71
CA GLU A 17 -0.21 -4.93 9.74
C GLU A 17 0.28 -5.52 8.40
N ASN A 18 -0.49 -6.45 7.82
CA ASN A 18 -0.13 -7.14 6.59
C ASN A 18 -0.07 -6.20 5.38
N MET A 19 -0.93 -5.18 5.32
CA MET A 19 -0.89 -4.19 4.25
C MET A 19 0.45 -3.46 4.17
N GLY A 20 1.06 -3.15 5.32
CA GLY A 20 2.38 -2.53 5.35
C GLY A 20 3.47 -3.44 4.78
N THR A 21 3.43 -4.73 5.11
CA THR A 21 4.36 -5.74 4.58
C THR A 21 4.14 -5.98 3.10
N TYR A 22 2.90 -6.12 2.67
CA TYR A 22 2.53 -6.27 1.27
C TYR A 22 3.06 -5.13 0.40
N TRP A 23 2.92 -3.88 0.86
CA TRP A 23 3.45 -2.72 0.14
C TRP A 23 4.98 -2.73 0.07
N ARG A 24 5.66 -3.11 1.15
CA ARG A 24 7.13 -3.27 1.16
C ARG A 24 7.59 -4.31 0.13
N GLU A 25 6.98 -5.49 0.10
CA GLU A 25 7.28 -6.54 -0.88
C GLU A 25 7.01 -6.08 -2.31
N ARG A 26 5.92 -5.33 -2.54
CA ARG A 26 5.65 -4.73 -3.86
C ARG A 26 6.71 -3.73 -4.25
N MET A 27 7.16 -2.88 -3.33
CA MET A 27 8.21 -1.91 -3.60
C MET A 27 9.52 -2.58 -4.01
N GLU A 28 9.87 -3.69 -3.36
CA GLU A 28 11.03 -4.53 -3.70
C GLU A 28 10.88 -5.13 -5.10
N ARG A 29 9.74 -5.78 -5.38
CA ARG A 29 9.44 -6.37 -6.69
C ARG A 29 9.49 -5.33 -7.82
N LEU A 30 8.93 -4.15 -7.56
CA LEU A 30 8.88 -3.05 -8.51
C LEU A 30 10.19 -2.25 -8.53
N ARG A 31 11.19 -2.56 -7.69
CA ARG A 31 12.45 -1.81 -7.58
C ARG A 31 12.23 -0.30 -7.47
N THR A 32 11.38 0.09 -6.52
CA THR A 32 10.98 1.49 -6.27
C THR A 32 11.61 2.05 -4.99
N ILE A 33 12.58 1.34 -4.44
CA ILE A 33 13.32 1.71 -3.23
C ILE A 33 14.57 2.51 -3.63
N ASP A 34 14.75 3.66 -2.99
CA ASP A 34 15.90 4.56 -3.17
C ASP A 34 16.75 4.63 -1.88
N THR A 35 16.39 5.48 -0.93
CA THR A 35 17.11 5.62 0.36
C THR A 35 16.60 4.69 1.46
N GLY A 36 15.49 4.00 1.22
CA GLY A 36 14.75 3.27 2.25
C GLY A 36 13.84 4.14 3.13
N ALA A 37 13.88 5.48 3.02
CA ALA A 37 13.06 6.36 3.86
C ALA A 37 11.54 6.13 3.68
N LEU A 38 11.05 6.02 2.44
CA LEU A 38 9.65 5.65 2.18
C LEU A 38 9.33 4.25 2.70
N TYR A 39 10.22 3.30 2.43
CA TYR A 39 10.04 1.91 2.84
C TYR A 39 9.87 1.79 4.36
N SER A 40 10.69 2.50 5.14
CA SER A 40 10.60 2.54 6.60
C SER A 40 9.47 3.40 7.14
N SER A 41 8.94 4.34 6.34
CA SER A 41 7.83 5.21 6.75
C SER A 41 6.45 4.54 6.74
N ILE A 42 6.31 3.39 6.08
CA ILE A 42 5.02 2.69 5.96
C ILE A 42 4.56 2.19 7.32
N LYS A 43 3.44 2.73 7.79
CA LYS A 43 2.82 2.39 9.07
C LYS A 43 1.33 2.12 8.90
N GLY A 44 0.84 1.11 9.59
CA GLY A 44 -0.58 0.89 9.83
C GLY A 44 -0.91 1.31 11.26
N HIS A 45 -2.03 2.01 11.44
CA HIS A 45 -2.60 2.38 12.71
C HIS A 45 -4.03 1.85 12.77
N LEU A 46 -4.38 1.25 13.90
CA LEU A 46 -5.71 0.75 14.20
C LEU A 46 -6.12 1.37 15.53
N GLU A 47 -7.19 2.15 15.52
CA GLU A 47 -7.84 2.69 16.71
C GLU A 47 -9.22 2.05 16.84
N GLN A 48 -9.43 1.36 17.94
CA GLN A 48 -10.70 0.73 18.27
C GLN A 48 -11.48 1.64 19.22
N GLY A 49 -12.61 2.16 18.74
CA GLY A 49 -13.52 3.02 19.50
C GLY A 49 -14.98 2.72 19.18
N THR A 50 -15.87 3.72 19.28
CA THR A 50 -17.25 3.60 18.77
C THR A 50 -17.30 3.39 17.27
N VAL A 51 -16.26 3.83 16.57
CA VAL A 51 -15.99 3.55 15.17
C VAL A 51 -14.58 2.99 15.10
N THR A 52 -14.41 1.82 14.49
CA THR A 52 -13.08 1.30 14.19
C THR A 52 -12.45 2.17 13.11
N THR A 53 -11.27 2.72 13.39
CA THR A 53 -10.52 3.53 12.44
C THR A 53 -9.23 2.81 12.07
N ILE A 54 -9.06 2.52 10.79
CA ILE A 54 -7.82 1.97 10.24
C ILE A 54 -7.18 2.99 9.32
N GLU A 55 -5.92 3.33 9.61
CA GLU A 55 -5.14 4.29 8.82
C GLU A 55 -3.83 3.68 8.36
N HIS A 56 -3.49 3.93 7.10
CA HIS A 56 -2.17 3.62 6.58
C HIS A 56 -1.46 4.92 6.18
N THR A 57 -0.30 5.17 6.77
CA THR A 57 0.49 6.37 6.52
C THR A 57 1.86 6.02 5.95
N PHE A 58 2.37 6.92 5.11
CA PHE A 58 3.70 6.85 4.51
C PHE A 58 4.12 8.26 4.05
N LEU A 59 5.41 8.44 3.74
CA LEU A 59 5.90 9.73 3.25
C LEU A 59 5.23 10.13 1.94
N GLN A 60 4.72 11.36 1.86
CA GLN A 60 4.00 11.90 0.69
C GLN A 60 4.73 11.66 -0.64
N TYR A 61 6.07 11.67 -0.63
CA TYR A 61 6.84 11.42 -1.85
C TYR A 61 6.59 10.03 -2.47
N GLY A 62 6.04 9.07 -1.73
CA GLY A 62 5.61 7.78 -2.24
C GLY A 62 4.53 7.84 -3.32
N ILE A 63 3.72 8.90 -3.34
CA ILE A 63 2.76 9.18 -4.42
C ILE A 63 3.52 9.43 -5.72
N TYR A 64 4.60 10.22 -5.66
CA TYR A 64 5.45 10.52 -6.82
C TYR A 64 6.19 9.27 -7.32
N VAL A 65 6.65 8.42 -6.40
CA VAL A 65 7.26 7.13 -6.73
C VAL A 65 6.26 6.23 -7.45
N ALA A 66 5.01 6.17 -6.97
CA ALA A 66 3.94 5.39 -7.63
C ALA A 66 3.62 5.93 -9.02
N ALA A 67 3.56 7.25 -9.18
CA ALA A 67 3.38 7.92 -10.46
C ALA A 67 4.55 7.71 -11.44
N GLY A 68 5.71 7.29 -10.94
CA GLY A 68 6.84 6.90 -11.80
C GLY A 68 7.72 8.06 -12.25
N VAL A 69 7.76 9.14 -11.47
CA VAL A 69 8.52 10.37 -11.82
C VAL A 69 10.02 10.26 -11.52
N GLY A 70 10.45 9.15 -10.92
CA GLY A 70 11.85 8.84 -10.64
C GLY A 70 12.63 8.39 -11.89
N PRO A 71 13.97 8.45 -11.85
CA PRO A 71 14.82 8.20 -13.01
C PRO A 71 14.83 6.73 -13.43
N ALA A 72 14.70 6.48 -14.74
CA ALA A 72 14.63 5.16 -15.38
C ALA A 72 15.75 4.23 -14.89
N HIS A 73 15.38 3.09 -14.31
CA HIS A 73 16.32 1.99 -14.14
C HIS A 73 16.63 1.45 -15.55
N VAL A 74 17.77 1.86 -16.11
CA VAL A 74 18.22 1.43 -17.44
C VAL A 74 18.53 -0.07 -17.39
N TRP A 75 17.64 -0.89 -17.94
CA TRP A 75 17.97 -2.29 -18.22
C TRP A 75 18.92 -2.32 -19.42
N LYS A 76 20.11 -2.90 -19.22
CA LYS A 76 20.99 -3.24 -20.34
C LYS A 76 20.50 -4.56 -20.91
N LYS A 77 20.15 -4.60 -22.21
CA LYS A 77 20.02 -5.88 -22.90
C LYS A 77 21.45 -6.37 -23.13
N TRP A 78 21.78 -7.56 -22.63
CA TRP A 78 23.08 -8.18 -22.89
C TRP A 78 22.93 -9.24 -23.97
N THR A 79 23.49 -8.97 -25.15
CA THR A 79 24.13 -9.93 -26.09
C THR A 79 24.94 -9.15 -27.14
N GLU A 80 25.94 -9.71 -27.84
CA GLU A 80 26.42 -11.12 -27.86
C GLU A 80 27.95 -11.25 -27.94
N ALA A 81 28.65 -10.26 -28.51
CA ALA A 81 30.11 -10.16 -28.61
C ALA A 81 30.60 -8.68 -28.65
N GLN A 82 29.73 -7.70 -28.42
CA GLN A 82 29.93 -6.29 -28.78
C GLN A 82 29.34 -5.39 -27.69
N GLY A 83 29.96 -4.23 -27.44
CA GLY A 83 29.53 -3.26 -26.42
C GLY A 83 28.04 -2.91 -26.48
N GLY A 84 27.26 -3.53 -25.58
CA GLY A 84 25.80 -3.60 -25.66
C GLY A 84 25.06 -2.26 -25.58
N GLU A 85 23.93 -2.21 -26.28
CA GLU A 85 23.04 -1.05 -26.37
C GLU A 85 22.14 -0.90 -25.12
N LYS A 86 22.07 0.31 -24.56
CA LYS A 86 21.19 0.64 -23.43
C LYS A 86 19.77 0.79 -23.95
N ILE A 87 18.95 -0.25 -23.85
CA ILE A 87 17.52 -0.13 -24.14
C ILE A 87 16.84 0.53 -22.93
N MET A 88 16.67 1.85 -23.00
CA MET A 88 15.70 2.52 -22.15
C MET A 88 14.30 2.05 -22.58
N ARG A 89 13.43 1.77 -21.61
CA ARG A 89 11.99 1.82 -21.81
C ARG A 89 11.52 3.15 -21.21
N PRO A 90 11.59 4.27 -21.95
CA PRO A 90 10.91 5.48 -21.53
C PRO A 90 9.45 5.11 -21.36
N ASN A 91 8.89 5.43 -20.22
CA ASN A 91 7.45 5.54 -20.10
C ASN A 91 7.17 7.00 -19.75
N ASP A 92 6.10 7.55 -20.30
CA ASP A 92 5.59 8.90 -20.01
C ASP A 92 5.09 8.94 -18.55
N GLY A 93 6.01 8.94 -17.59
CA GLY A 93 5.72 9.16 -16.18
C GLY A 93 5.16 10.56 -15.99
N ASP A 94 3.89 10.75 -16.34
CA ASP A 94 3.24 12.05 -16.38
C ASP A 94 2.47 12.28 -15.08
N LEU A 95 2.98 13.24 -14.31
CA LEU A 95 2.14 14.10 -13.50
C LEU A 95 1.95 15.39 -14.28
N ASP A 96 0.72 15.91 -14.37
CA ASP A 96 0.42 17.09 -15.18
C ASP A 96 1.31 18.31 -14.85
N PHE A 97 1.70 18.44 -13.59
CA PHE A 97 2.59 19.51 -13.12
C PHE A 97 4.09 19.25 -13.39
N LEU A 98 4.49 18.01 -13.71
CA LEU A 98 5.82 17.63 -14.19
C LEU A 98 5.77 17.30 -15.70
N ASN A 99 4.98 18.04 -16.46
CA ASN A 99 4.90 17.90 -17.90
C ASN A 99 6.25 18.13 -18.58
N LYS A 100 6.32 17.80 -19.88
CA LYS A 100 7.54 17.91 -20.70
C LYS A 100 8.17 19.31 -20.65
N GLN A 101 7.36 20.37 -20.59
CA GLN A 101 7.85 21.75 -20.52
C GLN A 101 8.55 22.02 -19.18
N TYR A 102 7.90 21.71 -18.05
CA TYR A 102 8.49 21.90 -16.72
C TYR A 102 9.78 21.10 -16.55
N ARG A 103 9.81 19.86 -17.06
CA ARG A 103 11.01 19.01 -17.02
C ARG A 103 12.16 19.58 -17.83
N ALA A 104 11.89 20.19 -18.98
CA ALA A 104 12.89 20.87 -19.80
C ALA A 104 13.40 22.14 -19.13
N GLU A 105 12.49 22.98 -18.59
CA GLU A 105 12.83 24.23 -17.90
C GLU A 105 13.71 23.99 -16.66
N HIS A 106 13.49 22.89 -15.95
CA HIS A 106 14.23 22.53 -14.74
C HIS A 106 15.34 21.48 -14.96
N ASP A 107 15.61 21.11 -16.21
CA ASP A 107 16.64 20.14 -16.60
C ASP A 107 16.57 18.85 -15.76
N LEU A 108 15.35 18.29 -15.65
CA LEU A 108 15.04 17.09 -14.85
C LEU A 108 15.33 15.78 -15.59
N ASP A 109 15.40 15.82 -16.91
CA ASP A 109 15.71 14.66 -17.75
C ASP A 109 17.22 14.35 -17.80
N THR A 110 18.06 15.28 -17.35
CA THR A 110 19.51 15.10 -17.28
C THR A 110 19.90 14.47 -15.94
N PRO A 111 20.60 13.31 -15.93
CA PRO A 111 21.12 12.72 -14.71
C PRO A 111 22.18 13.62 -14.04
N LYS A 112 21.98 13.95 -12.77
CA LYS A 112 22.83 14.84 -11.96
C LYS A 112 23.23 14.15 -10.66
N LYS A 113 24.50 14.28 -10.26
CA LYS A 113 24.95 13.83 -8.94
C LYS A 113 24.37 14.77 -7.87
N VAL A 114 23.65 14.21 -6.90
CA VAL A 114 23.11 14.92 -5.75
C VAL A 114 23.70 14.37 -4.45
N GLY A 115 23.97 15.26 -3.51
CA GLY A 115 24.56 14.92 -2.21
C GLY A 115 26.04 15.32 -2.08
N PRO A 116 26.69 14.94 -0.96
CA PRO A 116 28.05 15.37 -0.63
C PRO A 116 29.09 14.78 -1.59
N ALA A 117 30.24 15.44 -1.74
CA ALA A 117 31.28 15.05 -2.69
C ALA A 117 31.79 13.61 -2.48
N TRP A 118 31.95 13.20 -1.21
CA TRP A 118 32.44 11.88 -0.77
C TRP A 118 31.36 10.77 -0.82
N GLY A 119 30.17 11.09 -1.32
CA GLY A 119 29.05 10.16 -1.46
C GLY A 119 28.04 10.67 -2.48
N GLY A 120 26.77 10.35 -2.29
CA GLY A 120 25.68 10.85 -3.12
C GLY A 120 25.11 9.84 -4.11
N ARG A 121 24.01 10.24 -4.76
CA ARG A 121 23.26 9.43 -5.73
C ARG A 121 23.07 10.21 -7.03
N VAL A 122 22.66 9.53 -8.08
CA VAL A 122 22.26 10.18 -9.34
C VAL A 122 20.75 10.40 -9.30
N ALA A 123 20.33 11.66 -9.39
CA ALA A 123 18.93 12.06 -9.54
C ALA A 123 18.70 12.64 -10.94
N GLY A 124 17.44 12.71 -11.37
CA GLY A 124 17.11 13.12 -12.74
C GLY A 124 17.43 12.03 -13.77
N GLY A 125 16.89 12.20 -14.97
CA GLY A 125 16.85 11.15 -15.99
C GLY A 125 15.45 10.98 -16.58
N VAL A 126 15.38 10.26 -17.70
CA VAL A 126 14.12 9.84 -18.32
C VAL A 126 13.25 9.11 -17.28
N PRO A 127 11.94 9.40 -17.16
CA PRO A 127 11.08 8.74 -16.17
C PRO A 127 11.00 7.21 -16.32
N ILE A 128 10.91 6.50 -15.18
CA ILE A 128 10.68 5.03 -15.09
C ILE A 128 9.31 4.62 -15.65
N GLY A 129 8.34 5.55 -15.63
CA GLY A 129 6.93 5.25 -15.83
C GLY A 129 6.22 4.77 -14.58
N ARG A 130 4.89 4.81 -14.59
CA ARG A 130 4.06 4.50 -13.43
C ARG A 130 4.38 3.12 -12.84
N ARG A 131 4.76 3.10 -11.57
CA ARG A 131 5.00 1.88 -10.78
C ARG A 131 4.09 1.90 -9.57
N ASP A 132 2.81 1.63 -9.80
CA ASP A 132 1.84 1.61 -8.72
C ASP A 132 2.14 0.46 -7.74
N TRP A 133 2.71 0.86 -6.59
CA TRP A 133 3.08 -0.03 -5.50
C TRP A 133 1.99 -0.11 -4.43
N PHE A 134 1.03 0.82 -4.39
CA PHE A 134 0.03 0.89 -3.32
C PHE A 134 -1.42 0.99 -3.79
N SER A 135 -1.77 1.87 -4.74
CA SER A 135 -3.13 2.38 -4.92
C SER A 135 -4.13 1.31 -5.35
N ALA A 136 -3.92 0.69 -6.52
CA ALA A 136 -4.89 -0.26 -7.08
C ALA A 136 -5.06 -1.50 -6.19
N LYS A 137 -3.99 -1.92 -5.52
CA LYS A 137 -4.01 -3.09 -4.65
C LYS A 137 -4.57 -2.80 -3.27
N TYR A 138 -4.36 -1.59 -2.76
CA TYR A 138 -5.01 -1.12 -1.55
C TYR A 138 -6.52 -1.01 -1.73
N TYR A 139 -6.97 -0.45 -2.85
CA TYR A 139 -8.41 -0.40 -3.14
C TYR A 139 -9.03 -1.82 -3.17
N ALA A 140 -8.38 -2.76 -3.85
CA ALA A 140 -8.83 -4.14 -3.89
C ALA A 140 -8.84 -4.80 -2.49
N SER A 141 -7.86 -4.51 -1.63
CA SER A 141 -7.81 -5.06 -0.27
C SER A 141 -8.85 -4.45 0.66
N VAL A 142 -9.20 -3.17 0.46
CA VAL A 142 -10.31 -2.51 1.18
C VAL A 142 -11.64 -3.15 0.79
N MET A 143 -11.87 -3.44 -0.49
CA MET A 143 -13.09 -4.16 -0.91
C MET A 143 -13.18 -5.54 -0.24
N LYS A 144 -12.05 -6.24 -0.07
CA LYS A 144 -12.01 -7.53 0.64
C LYS A 144 -12.25 -7.42 2.14
N LEU A 145 -11.75 -6.36 2.77
CA LEU A 145 -12.09 -6.06 4.16
C LEU A 145 -13.60 -5.82 4.30
N ASN A 146 -14.18 -4.99 3.42
CA ASN A 146 -15.61 -4.69 3.44
C ASN A 146 -16.49 -5.94 3.21
N GLU A 147 -16.10 -6.84 2.30
CA GLU A 147 -16.78 -8.12 2.11
C GLU A 147 -16.77 -8.95 3.41
N HIS A 148 -15.61 -9.06 4.06
CA HIS A 148 -15.47 -9.81 5.31
C HIS A 148 -16.29 -9.21 6.47
N GLU A 149 -16.27 -7.89 6.63
CA GLU A 149 -17.09 -7.18 7.61
C GLU A 149 -18.59 -7.35 7.31
N ALA A 150 -18.99 -7.31 6.05
CA ALA A 150 -20.38 -7.53 5.65
C ALA A 150 -20.86 -8.95 6.00
N ASP A 151 -20.03 -9.97 5.77
CA ASP A 151 -20.34 -11.36 6.16
C ASP A 151 -20.49 -11.50 7.68
N PHE A 152 -19.60 -10.83 8.43
CA PHE A 152 -19.66 -10.79 9.89
C PHE A 152 -20.95 -10.15 10.42
N TYR A 153 -21.27 -8.94 9.95
CA TYR A 153 -22.48 -8.21 10.35
C TYR A 153 -23.77 -8.83 9.80
N GLY A 154 -23.68 -9.57 8.69
CA GLY A 154 -24.81 -10.25 8.06
C GLY A 154 -25.13 -11.58 8.73
N GLU A 155 -24.31 -12.60 8.51
CA GLU A 155 -24.65 -13.98 8.88
C GLU A 155 -24.36 -14.26 10.36
N THR A 156 -23.17 -13.88 10.81
CA THR A 156 -22.71 -14.22 12.15
C THR A 156 -23.47 -13.43 13.20
N TYR A 157 -23.63 -12.11 13.02
CA TYR A 157 -24.39 -11.27 13.94
C TYR A 157 -25.88 -11.65 14.00
N ASN A 158 -26.55 -11.88 12.87
CA ASN A 158 -27.96 -12.27 12.87
C ASN A 158 -28.18 -13.64 13.51
N GLY A 159 -27.30 -14.63 13.24
CA GLY A 159 -27.35 -15.93 13.92
C GLY A 159 -27.16 -15.81 15.43
N LEU A 160 -26.27 -14.91 15.86
CA LEU A 160 -26.01 -14.60 17.27
C LEU A 160 -27.23 -13.97 17.95
N MET A 161 -27.83 -12.96 17.32
CA MET A 161 -29.03 -12.29 17.84
C MET A 161 -30.23 -13.22 17.87
N ALA A 162 -30.43 -14.04 16.83
CA ALA A 162 -31.48 -15.05 16.81
C ALA A 162 -31.29 -16.11 17.92
N SER A 163 -30.05 -16.53 18.19
CA SER A 163 -29.73 -17.46 19.27
C SER A 163 -30.01 -16.85 20.65
N ALA A 164 -29.52 -15.63 20.89
CA ALA A 164 -29.77 -14.91 22.15
C ALA A 164 -31.27 -14.66 22.38
N LEU A 165 -32.01 -14.21 21.37
CA LEU A 165 -33.47 -14.05 21.45
C LEU A 165 -34.16 -15.39 21.71
N THR A 166 -33.71 -16.47 21.06
CA THR A 166 -34.25 -17.82 21.29
C THR A 166 -34.00 -18.29 22.73
N GLU A 167 -32.82 -18.04 23.30
CA GLU A 167 -32.51 -18.37 24.69
C GLU A 167 -33.38 -17.58 25.68
N ILE A 168 -33.60 -16.28 25.39
CA ILE A 168 -34.48 -15.40 26.16
C ILE A 168 -35.92 -15.92 26.10
N PHE A 169 -36.44 -16.22 24.91
CA PHE A 169 -37.84 -16.65 24.72
C PHE A 169 -38.11 -18.10 25.12
N LYS A 170 -37.11 -18.99 25.09
CA LYS A 170 -37.23 -20.36 25.62
C LYS A 170 -37.15 -20.42 27.15
N GLY A 171 -36.98 -19.27 27.83
CA GLY A 171 -36.98 -19.19 29.30
C GLY A 171 -35.72 -19.75 29.97
N ILE A 172 -34.68 -20.09 29.20
CA ILE A 172 -33.43 -20.67 29.74
C ILE A 172 -32.63 -19.61 30.54
N GLY A 173 -32.80 -18.32 30.22
CA GLY A 173 -32.18 -17.21 30.94
C GLY A 173 -32.86 -16.80 32.25
N ALA A 174 -34.14 -17.12 32.46
CA ALA A 174 -34.88 -16.72 33.67
C ALA A 174 -34.66 -17.67 34.87
N ALA A 175 -34.11 -18.86 34.65
CA ALA A 175 -33.87 -19.86 35.69
C ALA A 175 -32.42 -19.88 36.24
N ARG A 176 -31.56 -18.92 35.85
CA ARG A 176 -30.17 -18.85 36.34
C ARG A 176 -29.96 -17.87 37.51
N ASN A 177 -31.00 -17.21 38.00
CA ASN A 177 -30.96 -16.36 39.19
C ASN A 177 -32.25 -16.48 40.05
N LEU A 178 -32.75 -17.70 40.25
CA LEU A 178 -33.65 -18.07 41.35
C LEU A 178 -33.21 -19.43 41.91
#